data_AF-A0A946WY53-F1
#
_entry.id   AF-A0A946WY53-F1
#
_cell.length_a   1.000
_cell.length_b   1.000
_cell.length_c   1.000
_cell.angle_alpha   90.00
_cell.angle_beta   90.00
_cell.angle_gamma   90.00
#
_symmetry.space_group_name_H-M   'P 1'
#
loop_
_entity.id
_entity.type
_entity.pdbx_description
1 polymer ?
#
loop_
_entity_poly.entity_id
_entity_poly.type
_entity_poly.pdbx_seq_one_letter_code
_entity_poly.pdbx_strand_id
1 'polypeptide(L)'
;MNIERIINTIFLGVLALSIVFVFLAIWHHPFIGDDWLLLWEFQKSNNYFTYISSYYMNWSGRVFQSILPGIFFINESMMLVSRVLTIPCFIVMTACSYYLATGSMAFKSRSIDYLLFASIIWLGLPVVGTTIVWLTGSIYLWTTTAVLMFLCLLFRMKVKILNDEKVALGSLETMALMFFAILVGTSGLQFIFTIVVILILWLLELLNSSKIQKIPFKIWLILISFLIGVTIFLLSPGNFVRAENAIELPFFSNLSRFILFMFGAYFSAGVGSVGSTLWLGLLVILLINPLKDNLGKHKDSFIWLLASLLSFLPFLPLINFAAP
;
A
#
# COMPACT_ATOMS: atom_id res chain seq x y z
N MET A 1 -16.75 -39.62 10.23
CA MET A 1 -16.21 -38.25 10.31
C MET A 1 -16.64 -37.52 9.05
N ASN A 2 -17.30 -36.36 9.16
CA ASN A 2 -17.91 -35.69 8.00
C ASN A 2 -16.81 -35.23 7.01
N ILE A 3 -16.92 -35.56 5.73
CA ILE A 3 -15.89 -35.28 4.69
C ILE A 3 -15.51 -33.79 4.69
N GLU A 4 -16.49 -32.92 4.87
CA GLU A 4 -16.31 -31.47 4.99
C GLU A 4 -15.41 -31.07 6.17
N ARG A 5 -15.53 -31.75 7.32
CA ARG A 5 -14.67 -31.51 8.48
C ARG A 5 -13.22 -31.94 8.22
N ILE A 6 -13.01 -33.01 7.45
CA ILE A 6 -11.69 -33.46 7.03
C ILE A 6 -11.06 -32.42 6.10
N ILE A 7 -11.78 -32.00 5.07
CA ILE A 7 -11.31 -30.98 4.11
C ILE A 7 -10.95 -29.68 4.82
N ASN A 8 -11.81 -29.20 5.72
CA ASN A 8 -11.53 -27.98 6.50
C ASN A 8 -10.30 -28.11 7.39
N THR A 9 -10.09 -29.28 8.01
CA THR A 9 -8.91 -29.53 8.85
C THR A 9 -7.63 -29.56 8.02
N ILE A 10 -7.65 -30.22 6.86
CA ILE A 10 -6.51 -30.26 5.93
C ILE A 10 -6.19 -28.85 5.44
N PHE A 11 -7.20 -28.10 5.01
CA PHE A 11 -7.04 -26.72 4.53
C PHE A 11 -6.41 -25.81 5.59
N LEU A 12 -6.91 -25.85 6.83
CA LEU A 12 -6.34 -25.10 7.94
C LEU A 12 -4.90 -25.53 8.25
N GLY A 13 -4.60 -26.83 8.16
CA GLY A 13 -3.24 -27.35 8.32
C GLY A 13 -2.28 -26.81 7.26
N VAL A 14 -2.69 -26.82 5.99
CA VAL A 14 -1.90 -26.26 4.87
C VAL A 14 -1.69 -24.76 5.06
N LEU A 15 -2.72 -24.03 5.47
CA LEU A 15 -2.62 -22.59 5.73
C LEU A 15 -1.64 -22.29 6.87
N ALA A 16 -1.74 -22.99 7.99
CA ALA A 16 -0.83 -22.84 9.12
C ALA A 16 0.62 -23.16 8.71
N LEU A 17 0.83 -24.25 7.96
CA LEU A 17 2.13 -24.63 7.44
C LEU A 17 2.71 -23.56 6.49
N SER A 18 1.86 -22.97 5.65
CA SER A 18 2.25 -21.89 4.72
C SER A 18 2.73 -20.65 5.49
N ILE A 19 2.00 -20.24 6.53
CA ILE A 19 2.41 -19.13 7.41
C ILE A 19 3.74 -19.43 8.09
N VAL A 20 3.96 -20.67 8.56
CA VAL A 20 5.23 -21.08 9.16
C VAL A 20 6.37 -20.99 8.16
N PHE A 21 6.20 -21.46 6.92
CA PHE A 21 7.23 -21.35 5.90
C PHE A 21 7.55 -19.90 5.53
N VAL A 22 6.55 -19.04 5.43
CA VAL A 22 6.75 -17.60 5.22
C VAL A 22 7.53 -16.99 6.39
N PHE A 23 7.17 -17.33 7.63
CA PHE A 23 7.89 -16.87 8.80
C PHE A 23 9.36 -17.31 8.78
N LEU A 24 9.63 -18.59 8.50
CA LEU A 24 10.99 -19.11 8.40
C LEU A 24 11.78 -18.41 7.28
N ALA A 25 11.14 -18.14 6.14
CA ALA A 25 11.75 -17.40 5.04
C ALA A 25 12.17 -15.99 5.49
N ILE A 26 11.29 -15.24 6.16
CA ILE A 26 11.58 -13.90 6.71
C ILE A 26 12.68 -13.98 7.79
N TRP A 27 12.59 -14.98 8.66
CA TRP A 27 13.51 -15.13 9.79
C TRP A 27 14.94 -15.39 9.35
N HIS A 28 15.13 -16.25 8.36
CA HIS A 28 16.45 -16.66 7.87
C HIS A 28 16.96 -15.85 6.68
N HIS A 29 16.20 -14.86 6.21
CA HIS A 29 16.63 -14.06 5.07
C HIS A 29 17.89 -13.23 5.42
N PRO A 30 18.96 -13.33 4.63
CA PRO A 30 20.15 -12.50 4.82
C PRO A 30 19.87 -11.06 4.35
N PHE A 31 20.72 -10.11 4.74
CA PHE A 31 20.67 -8.78 4.14
C PHE A 31 21.12 -8.82 2.69
N ILE A 32 20.33 -8.19 1.80
CA ILE A 32 20.59 -8.14 0.36
C ILE A 32 20.33 -6.72 -0.15
N GLY A 33 21.14 -6.26 -1.11
CA GLY A 33 20.92 -5.02 -1.85
C GLY A 33 20.78 -3.79 -0.93
N ASP A 34 19.61 -3.15 -1.00
CA ASP A 34 19.29 -1.94 -0.25
C ASP A 34 19.36 -2.11 1.27
N ASP A 35 19.24 -3.34 1.79
CA ASP A 35 19.39 -3.64 3.22
C ASP A 35 20.77 -3.21 3.73
N TRP A 36 21.84 -3.51 2.97
CA TRP A 36 23.19 -3.13 3.34
C TRP A 36 23.44 -1.63 3.16
N LEU A 37 22.93 -1.05 2.08
CA LEU A 37 23.09 0.38 1.81
C LEU A 37 22.46 1.21 2.94
N LEU A 38 21.20 0.95 3.29
CA LEU A 38 20.50 1.70 4.32
C LEU A 38 21.09 1.45 5.72
N LEU A 39 21.58 0.24 5.99
CA LEU A 39 22.30 -0.04 7.23
C LEU A 39 23.61 0.76 7.32
N TRP A 40 24.39 0.84 6.24
CA TRP A 40 25.63 1.63 6.22
C TRP A 40 25.37 3.13 6.33
N GLU A 41 24.34 3.64 5.67
CA GLU A 41 23.92 5.03 5.80
C GLU A 41 23.46 5.36 7.22
N PHE A 42 22.72 4.44 7.86
CA PHE A 42 22.31 4.57 9.25
C PHE A 42 23.52 4.61 10.18
N GLN A 43 24.46 3.67 10.03
CA GLN A 43 25.69 3.61 10.83
C GLN A 43 26.55 4.87 10.66
N LYS A 44 26.69 5.37 9.43
CA LYS A 44 27.43 6.61 9.11
C LYS A 44 26.79 7.85 9.73
N SER A 45 25.46 7.84 9.91
CA SER A 45 24.72 8.98 10.44
C SER A 45 24.90 9.17 11.95
N ASN A 46 25.54 8.23 12.68
CA ASN A 46 25.75 8.21 14.13
C ASN A 46 24.47 8.10 14.99
N ASN A 47 23.34 8.69 14.59
CA ASN A 47 22.07 8.56 15.30
C ASN A 47 20.86 8.54 14.35
N TYR A 48 19.70 8.19 14.92
CA TYR A 48 18.44 8.04 14.18
C TYR A 48 17.92 9.34 13.55
N PHE A 49 18.00 10.47 14.27
CA PHE A 49 17.48 11.74 13.77
C PHE A 49 18.36 12.33 12.67
N THR A 50 19.68 12.19 12.79
CA THR A 50 20.63 12.58 11.74
C THR A 50 20.48 11.70 10.52
N TYR A 51 20.17 10.41 10.67
CA TYR A 51 19.85 9.52 9.55
C TYR A 51 18.61 10.02 8.80
N ILE A 52 17.50 10.26 9.48
CA ILE A 52 16.27 10.77 8.83
C ILE A 52 16.52 12.12 8.16
N SER A 53 17.21 13.02 8.86
CA SER A 53 17.51 14.35 8.33
C SER A 53 18.40 14.25 7.08
N SER A 54 19.45 13.44 7.12
CA SER A 54 20.35 13.24 5.97
C SER A 54 19.62 12.62 4.79
N TYR A 55 18.78 11.60 5.04
CA TYR A 55 17.97 10.97 4.01
C TYR A 55 16.99 11.96 3.36
N TYR A 56 16.32 12.79 4.16
CA TYR A 56 15.39 13.82 3.67
C TYR A 56 16.09 14.91 2.85
N MET A 57 17.27 15.35 3.31
CA MET A 57 18.02 16.41 2.65
C MET A 57 18.71 15.95 1.36
N ASN A 58 19.20 14.71 1.32
CA ASN A 58 20.11 14.26 0.26
C ASN A 58 19.49 13.23 -0.69
N TRP A 59 18.44 12.53 -0.29
CA TRP A 59 17.92 11.40 -1.07
C TRP A 59 16.45 11.47 -1.40
N SER A 60 15.55 11.58 -0.41
CA SER A 60 14.12 11.52 -0.72
C SER A 60 13.22 12.12 0.34
N GLY A 61 12.16 12.79 -0.12
CA GLY A 61 11.08 13.29 0.73
C GLY A 61 10.17 12.20 1.31
N ARG A 62 10.44 10.91 1.04
CA ARG A 62 9.64 9.78 1.55
C ARG A 62 9.89 9.53 3.03
N VAL A 63 9.51 10.49 3.87
CA VAL A 63 9.77 10.50 5.32
C VAL A 63 9.19 9.26 6.01
N PHE A 64 7.98 8.83 5.62
CA PHE A 64 7.41 7.57 6.15
C PHE A 64 8.34 6.38 5.90
N GLN A 65 8.94 6.32 4.71
CA GLN A 65 9.83 5.24 4.31
C GLN A 65 11.23 5.35 4.92
N SER A 66 11.62 6.48 5.52
CA SER A 66 12.89 6.61 6.24
C SER A 66 12.74 6.42 7.75
N ILE A 67 11.59 6.80 8.33
CA ILE A 67 11.27 6.61 9.74
C ILE A 67 11.29 5.13 10.12
N LEU A 68 10.53 4.29 9.40
CA LEU A 68 10.39 2.88 9.78
C LEU A 68 11.72 2.10 9.70
N PRO A 69 12.51 2.17 8.62
CA PRO A 69 13.82 1.54 8.57
C PRO A 69 14.77 2.08 9.62
N GLY A 70 14.76 3.39 9.84
CA GLY A 70 15.59 4.00 10.87
C GLY A 70 15.32 3.39 12.24
N ILE A 71 14.07 3.06 12.56
CA ILE A 71 13.70 2.37 13.81
C ILE A 71 14.25 0.94 13.80
N PHE A 72 14.06 0.23 12.69
CA PHE A 72 14.50 -1.17 12.56
C PHE A 72 16.02 -1.32 12.71
N PHE A 73 16.80 -0.35 12.24
CA PHE A 73 18.27 -0.38 12.30
C PHE A 73 18.88 0.11 13.63
N ILE A 74 18.07 0.56 14.61
CA ILE A 74 18.60 1.04 15.90
C ILE A 74 19.44 -0.03 16.61
N ASN A 75 18.96 -1.28 16.61
CA ASN A 75 19.65 -2.43 17.19
C ASN A 75 19.10 -3.75 16.61
N GLU A 76 19.81 -4.85 16.87
CA GLU A 76 19.41 -6.18 16.40
C GLU A 76 18.02 -6.61 16.90
N SER A 77 17.62 -6.20 18.10
CA SER A 77 16.29 -6.49 18.64
C SER A 77 15.18 -5.83 17.82
N MET A 78 15.37 -4.58 17.37
CA MET A 78 14.40 -3.87 16.51
C MET A 78 14.32 -4.49 15.11
N MET A 79 15.44 -5.00 14.59
CA MET A 79 15.45 -5.78 13.35
C MET A 79 14.67 -7.10 13.50
N LEU A 80 14.75 -7.74 14.67
CA LEU A 80 13.98 -8.96 14.95
C LEU A 80 12.49 -8.64 15.07
N VAL A 81 12.15 -7.54 15.74
CA VAL A 81 10.77 -7.05 15.85
C VAL A 81 10.19 -6.77 14.47
N SER A 82 10.92 -6.13 13.56
CA SER A 82 10.42 -5.85 12.21
C SER A 82 10.10 -7.13 11.45
N ARG A 83 10.98 -8.14 11.49
CA ARG A 83 10.77 -9.45 10.87
C ARG A 83 9.50 -10.15 11.38
N VAL A 84 9.28 -10.12 12.70
CA VAL A 84 8.09 -10.72 13.31
C VAL A 84 6.82 -9.96 12.91
N LEU A 85 6.87 -8.63 12.88
CA LEU A 85 5.71 -7.80 12.59
C LEU A 85 5.32 -7.75 11.10
N THR A 86 6.19 -8.17 10.18
CA THR A 86 5.89 -8.25 8.75
C THR A 86 4.65 -9.12 8.46
N ILE A 87 4.48 -10.26 9.13
CA ILE A 87 3.32 -11.14 8.91
C ILE A 87 2.00 -10.49 9.39
N PRO A 88 1.90 -9.99 10.64
CA PRO A 88 0.77 -9.19 11.06
C PRO A 88 0.50 -7.99 10.13
N CYS A 89 1.55 -7.32 9.65
CA CYS A 89 1.42 -6.21 8.70
C CYS A 89 0.73 -6.65 7.41
N PHE A 90 1.14 -7.78 6.82
CA PHE A 90 0.48 -8.37 5.65
C PHE A 90 -0.99 -8.76 5.91
N ILE A 91 -1.28 -9.34 7.07
CA ILE A 91 -2.66 -9.68 7.45
C ILE A 91 -3.52 -8.42 7.56
N VAL A 92 -3.01 -7.36 8.19
CA VAL A 92 -3.71 -6.07 8.29
C VAL A 92 -3.90 -5.45 6.91
N MET A 93 -2.87 -5.47 6.06
CA MET A 93 -2.94 -4.98 4.68
C MET A 93 -4.09 -5.65 3.91
N THR A 94 -4.11 -6.99 3.89
CA THR A 94 -5.15 -7.76 3.17
C THR A 94 -6.52 -7.58 3.79
N ALA A 95 -6.63 -7.47 5.12
CA ALA A 95 -7.90 -7.19 5.80
C ALA A 95 -8.45 -5.80 5.44
N CYS A 96 -7.59 -4.78 5.37
CA CYS A 96 -7.95 -3.45 4.91
C CYS A 96 -8.40 -3.45 3.44
N SER A 97 -7.65 -4.09 2.54
CA SER A 97 -8.05 -4.25 1.14
C SER A 97 -9.39 -4.96 1.01
N TYR A 98 -9.62 -6.02 1.78
CA TYR A 98 -10.88 -6.77 1.78
C TYR A 98 -12.05 -5.91 2.28
N TYR A 99 -11.83 -5.12 3.33
CA TYR A 99 -12.83 -4.19 3.85
C TYR A 99 -13.20 -3.11 2.82
N LEU A 100 -12.21 -2.52 2.14
CA LEU A 100 -12.42 -1.53 1.09
C LEU A 100 -13.15 -2.11 -0.13
N ALA A 101 -12.91 -3.38 -0.45
CA ALA A 101 -13.56 -4.06 -1.58
C ALA A 101 -15.00 -4.51 -1.27
N THR A 102 -15.29 -4.91 -0.02
CA THR A 102 -16.57 -5.57 0.33
C THR A 102 -17.47 -4.75 1.25
N GLY A 103 -16.94 -3.72 1.91
CA GLY A 103 -17.60 -3.02 3.01
C GLY A 103 -17.78 -3.84 4.28
N SER A 104 -17.26 -5.08 4.32
CA SER A 104 -17.43 -6.02 5.41
C SER A 104 -16.10 -6.36 6.09
N MET A 105 -16.11 -6.50 7.41
CA MET A 105 -14.90 -6.90 8.15
C MET A 105 -14.61 -8.38 7.92
N ALA A 106 -13.35 -8.71 7.64
CA ALA A 106 -12.86 -10.02 7.20
C ALA A 106 -13.38 -11.22 8.01
N PHE A 107 -13.53 -11.08 9.33
CA PHE A 107 -13.77 -12.22 10.24
C PHE A 107 -15.22 -12.42 10.68
N LYS A 108 -16.18 -11.58 10.24
CA LYS A 108 -17.52 -11.57 10.87
C LYS A 108 -18.52 -12.58 10.28
N SER A 109 -18.31 -13.08 9.05
CA SER A 109 -19.14 -14.15 8.44
C SER A 109 -18.61 -14.76 7.13
N ARG A 110 -17.45 -14.30 6.62
CA ARG A 110 -16.92 -14.65 5.29
C ARG A 110 -15.42 -14.98 5.34
N SER A 111 -15.03 -15.83 6.29
CA SER A 111 -13.63 -16.19 6.48
C SER A 111 -13.03 -16.88 5.26
N ILE A 112 -13.79 -17.73 4.57
CA ILE A 112 -13.33 -18.41 3.34
C ILE A 112 -13.09 -17.38 2.22
N ASP A 113 -14.02 -16.45 1.99
CA ASP A 113 -13.87 -15.39 0.98
C ASP A 113 -12.64 -14.52 1.27
N TYR A 114 -12.42 -14.18 2.54
CA TYR A 114 -11.22 -13.45 2.95
C TYR A 114 -9.95 -14.24 2.72
N LEU A 115 -9.91 -15.54 3.06
CA LEU A 115 -8.74 -16.38 2.84
C LEU A 115 -8.43 -16.53 1.35
N LEU A 116 -9.45 -16.68 0.52
CA LEU A 116 -9.31 -16.71 -0.93
C LEU A 116 -8.76 -15.37 -1.46
N PHE A 117 -9.33 -14.26 -1.00
CA PHE A 117 -8.89 -12.92 -1.35
C PHE A 117 -7.43 -12.66 -0.93
N ALA A 118 -7.06 -13.01 0.30
CA ALA A 118 -5.70 -12.86 0.82
C ALA A 118 -4.71 -13.76 0.05
N SER A 119 -5.12 -14.96 -0.36
CA SER A 119 -4.31 -15.85 -1.21
C SER A 119 -4.08 -15.26 -2.60
N ILE A 120 -5.11 -14.65 -3.18
CA ILE A 120 -4.98 -13.95 -4.47
C ILE A 120 -4.02 -12.77 -4.35
N ILE A 121 -4.12 -11.96 -3.28
CA ILE A 121 -3.17 -10.87 -3.05
C ILE A 121 -1.76 -11.43 -2.86
N TRP A 122 -1.59 -12.49 -2.07
CA TRP A 122 -0.29 -13.12 -1.85
C TRP A 122 0.37 -13.53 -3.16
N LEU A 123 -0.39 -14.18 -4.05
CA LEU A 123 0.10 -14.55 -5.38
C LEU A 123 0.32 -13.32 -6.26
N GLY A 124 -0.61 -12.36 -6.26
CA GLY A 124 -0.56 -11.16 -7.08
C GLY A 124 0.47 -10.11 -6.66
N LEU A 125 1.11 -10.26 -5.48
CA LEU A 125 2.16 -9.34 -5.05
C LEU A 125 3.41 -9.51 -5.91
N PRO A 126 3.94 -8.41 -6.48
CA PRO A 126 5.13 -8.47 -7.29
C PRO A 126 6.32 -8.86 -6.41
N VAL A 127 7.07 -9.87 -6.85
CA VAL A 127 8.32 -10.33 -6.22
C VAL A 127 8.17 -10.43 -4.69
N VAL A 128 7.35 -11.36 -4.21
CA VAL A 128 7.07 -11.58 -2.78
C VAL A 128 8.34 -11.61 -1.91
N GLY A 129 9.44 -12.15 -2.47
CA GLY A 129 10.76 -12.11 -1.83
C GLY A 129 11.23 -10.68 -1.49
N THR A 130 11.14 -9.74 -2.43
CA THR A 130 11.54 -8.35 -2.16
C THR A 130 10.50 -7.62 -1.34
N THR A 131 9.21 -7.77 -1.64
CA THR A 131 8.15 -6.95 -1.01
C THR A 131 7.78 -7.38 0.40
N ILE A 132 8.03 -8.64 0.78
CA ILE A 132 7.70 -9.16 2.12
C ILE A 132 8.94 -9.63 2.86
N VAL A 133 9.86 -10.33 2.19
CA VAL A 133 10.96 -11.03 2.88
C VAL A 133 12.17 -10.12 3.13
N TRP A 134 12.49 -9.21 2.21
CA TRP A 134 13.59 -8.25 2.40
C TRP A 134 13.22 -7.21 3.45
N LEU A 135 14.18 -6.82 4.30
CA LEU A 135 13.89 -5.88 5.39
C LEU A 135 13.48 -4.52 4.82
N THR A 136 14.26 -3.99 3.87
CA THR A 136 14.00 -2.72 3.22
C THR A 136 12.88 -2.81 2.18
N GLY A 137 12.77 -3.92 1.47
CA GLY A 137 11.64 -4.12 0.56
C GLY A 137 10.29 -4.24 1.30
N SER A 138 10.28 -4.75 2.54
CA SER A 138 9.07 -4.77 3.39
C SER A 138 8.54 -3.37 3.73
N ILE A 139 9.33 -2.30 3.58
CA ILE A 139 8.87 -0.91 3.78
C ILE A 139 7.67 -0.60 2.88
N TYR A 140 7.63 -1.15 1.68
CA TYR A 140 6.51 -0.98 0.75
C TYR A 140 5.25 -1.67 1.28
N LEU A 141 5.37 -2.83 1.93
CA LEU A 141 4.27 -3.48 2.64
C LEU A 141 3.75 -2.59 3.78
N TRP A 142 4.64 -2.05 4.62
CA TRP A 142 4.27 -1.14 5.71
C TRP A 142 3.58 0.12 5.21
N THR A 143 4.10 0.72 4.15
CA THR A 143 3.56 1.92 3.52
C THR A 143 2.19 1.66 2.92
N THR A 144 2.04 0.56 2.18
CA THR A 144 0.75 0.13 1.61
C THR A 144 -0.28 -0.11 2.71
N THR A 145 0.13 -0.77 3.80
CA THR A 145 -0.73 -1.03 4.96
C THR A 145 -1.20 0.28 5.59
N ALA A 146 -0.30 1.23 5.83
CA ALA A 146 -0.66 2.53 6.41
C ALA A 146 -1.62 3.32 5.51
N VAL A 147 -1.36 3.36 4.20
CA VAL A 147 -2.23 4.00 3.21
C VAL A 147 -3.62 3.37 3.20
N LEU A 148 -3.70 2.03 3.19
CA LEU A 148 -4.97 1.32 3.20
C LEU A 148 -5.72 1.50 4.52
N MET A 149 -5.03 1.51 5.66
CA MET A 149 -5.65 1.83 6.95
C MET A 149 -6.25 3.24 6.94
N PHE A 150 -5.51 4.22 6.42
CA PHE A 150 -6.01 5.59 6.27
C PHE A 150 -7.26 5.65 5.39
N LEU A 151 -7.24 4.98 4.23
CA LEU A 151 -8.40 4.87 3.34
C LEU A 151 -9.57 4.13 3.99
N CYS A 152 -9.35 3.07 4.76
CA CYS A 152 -10.40 2.34 5.47
C CYS A 152 -11.14 3.25 6.46
N LEU A 153 -10.39 4.09 7.19
CA LEU A 153 -10.97 5.02 8.15
C LEU A 153 -11.83 6.07 7.44
N LEU A 154 -11.33 6.65 6.35
CA LEU A 154 -12.10 7.59 5.53
C LEU A 154 -13.31 6.93 4.85
N PHE A 155 -13.16 5.70 4.36
CA PHE A 155 -14.24 4.92 3.78
C PHE A 155 -15.37 4.67 4.78
N ARG A 156 -15.03 4.28 6.02
CA ARG A 156 -16.02 4.11 7.09
C ARG A 156 -16.80 5.39 7.35
N MET A 157 -16.15 6.55 7.33
CA MET A 157 -16.80 7.85 7.49
C MET A 157 -17.71 8.17 6.30
N LYS A 158 -17.24 7.92 5.07
CA LYS A 158 -18.04 8.07 3.84
C LYS A 158 -19.32 7.22 3.91
N VAL A 159 -19.23 5.95 4.26
CA VAL A 159 -20.38 5.04 4.37
C VAL A 159 -21.40 5.55 5.40
N LYS A 160 -20.94 6.02 6.56
CA LYS A 160 -21.83 6.65 7.55
C LYS A 160 -22.57 7.87 6.99
N ILE A 161 -21.86 8.75 6.30
CA ILE A 161 -22.46 9.93 5.66
C ILE A 161 -23.50 9.51 4.61
N LEU A 162 -23.20 8.50 3.80
CA LEU A 162 -24.12 7.95 2.80
C LEU A 162 -25.37 7.30 3.43
N ASN A 163 -25.26 6.75 4.63
CA ASN A 163 -26.39 6.18 5.37
C ASN A 163 -27.10 7.20 6.28
N ASP A 164 -26.76 8.48 6.19
CA ASP A 164 -27.28 9.55 7.06
C ASP A 164 -27.00 9.34 8.55
N GLU A 165 -25.98 8.54 8.87
CA GLU A 165 -25.48 8.34 10.21
C GLU A 165 -24.54 9.47 10.62
N LYS A 166 -24.61 9.88 11.90
CA LYS A 166 -23.72 10.91 12.44
C LYS A 166 -22.28 10.38 12.51
N VAL A 167 -21.35 11.09 11.86
CA VAL A 167 -19.91 10.87 12.04
C VAL A 167 -19.46 11.60 13.31
N ALA A 168 -19.26 10.85 14.37
CA ALA A 168 -18.66 11.35 15.61
C ALA A 168 -17.18 10.93 15.66
N LEU A 169 -16.29 11.92 15.67
CA LEU A 169 -14.85 11.76 15.92
C LEU A 169 -14.50 12.48 17.22
N GLY A 170 -13.83 11.78 18.14
CA GLY A 170 -13.27 12.40 19.34
C GLY A 170 -12.16 13.39 19.00
N SER A 171 -11.87 14.35 19.88
CA SER A 171 -10.76 15.31 19.64
C SER A 171 -9.40 14.61 19.61
N LEU A 172 -9.17 13.67 20.53
CA LEU A 172 -7.95 12.85 20.55
C LEU A 172 -7.81 11.99 19.28
N GLU A 173 -8.90 11.36 18.86
CA GLU A 173 -8.95 10.57 17.61
C GLU A 173 -8.65 11.45 16.39
N THR A 174 -9.21 12.66 16.34
CA THR A 174 -8.93 13.63 15.26
C THR A 174 -7.45 14.01 15.23
N MET A 175 -6.87 14.30 16.39
CA MET A 175 -5.45 14.66 16.50
C MET A 175 -4.54 13.51 16.05
N ALA A 176 -4.84 12.28 16.47
CA ALA A 176 -4.11 11.10 16.03
C ALA A 176 -4.23 10.89 14.49
N LEU A 177 -5.43 11.08 13.94
CA LEU A 177 -5.66 10.96 12.49
C LEU A 177 -4.99 12.06 11.68
N MET A 178 -4.90 13.28 12.22
CA MET A 178 -4.17 14.37 11.57
C MET A 178 -2.67 14.05 11.50
N PHE A 179 -2.06 13.57 12.59
CA PHE A 179 -0.66 13.15 12.58
C PHE A 179 -0.42 11.99 11.61
N PHE A 180 -1.31 10.99 11.64
CA PHE A 180 -1.25 9.86 10.71
C PHE A 180 -1.41 10.30 9.26
N ALA A 181 -2.28 11.26 8.97
CA ALA A 181 -2.47 11.82 7.64
C ALA A 181 -1.22 12.52 7.11
N ILE A 182 -0.50 13.27 7.96
CA ILE A 182 0.80 13.88 7.58
C ILE A 182 1.79 12.79 7.20
N LEU A 183 1.92 11.75 8.02
CA LEU A 183 2.82 10.63 7.75
C LEU A 183 2.48 9.93 6.43
N VAL A 184 1.21 9.60 6.21
CA VAL A 184 0.74 8.99 4.95
C VAL A 184 0.96 9.92 3.76
N GLY A 185 0.84 11.24 3.94
CA GLY A 185 1.19 12.25 2.93
C GLY A 185 2.66 12.24 2.50
N THR A 186 3.54 11.59 3.27
CA THR A 186 4.97 11.41 2.94
C THR A 186 5.34 10.01 2.43
N SER A 187 4.36 9.19 2.07
CA SER A 187 4.57 7.79 1.64
C SER A 187 5.22 7.63 0.27
N GLY A 188 5.06 8.60 -0.62
CA GLY A 188 5.58 8.59 -2.00
C GLY A 188 4.50 8.89 -3.03
N LEU A 189 4.93 9.32 -4.21
CA LEU A 189 4.05 9.93 -5.22
C LEU A 189 2.93 8.99 -5.71
N GLN A 190 3.22 7.70 -5.93
CA GLN A 190 2.22 6.71 -6.36
C GLN A 190 1.10 6.54 -5.32
N PHE A 191 1.47 6.44 -4.03
CA PHE A 191 0.50 6.31 -2.94
C PHE A 191 -0.33 7.58 -2.76
N ILE A 192 0.32 8.75 -2.79
CA ILE A 192 -0.34 10.07 -2.71
C ILE A 192 -1.36 10.19 -3.85
N PHE A 193 -0.96 9.89 -5.08
CA PHE A 193 -1.84 10.01 -6.23
C PHE A 193 -3.03 9.04 -6.14
N THR A 194 -2.79 7.79 -5.71
CA THR A 194 -3.86 6.81 -5.47
C THR A 194 -4.89 7.32 -4.46
N ILE A 195 -4.42 7.87 -3.33
CA ILE A 195 -5.31 8.47 -2.32
C ILE A 195 -6.11 9.61 -2.92
N VAL A 196 -5.45 10.55 -3.63
CA VAL A 196 -6.12 11.72 -4.23
C VAL A 196 -7.20 11.28 -5.21
N VAL A 197 -6.92 10.34 -6.11
CA VAL A 197 -7.90 9.81 -7.07
C VAL A 197 -9.10 9.20 -6.35
N ILE A 198 -8.87 8.35 -5.35
CA ILE A 198 -9.96 7.72 -4.58
C ILE A 198 -10.80 8.76 -3.85
N LEU A 199 -10.16 9.76 -3.22
CA LEU A 199 -10.86 10.82 -2.51
C LEU A 199 -11.70 11.68 -3.45
N ILE A 200 -11.19 11.99 -4.66
CA ILE A 200 -11.96 12.69 -5.69
C ILE A 200 -13.19 11.87 -6.08
N LEU A 201 -13.02 10.57 -6.36
CA LEU A 201 -14.13 9.69 -6.75
C LEU A 201 -15.19 9.59 -5.65
N TRP A 202 -14.78 9.46 -4.39
CA TRP A 202 -15.72 9.48 -3.24
C TRP A 202 -16.39 10.83 -3.05
N LEU A 203 -15.68 11.94 -3.28
CA LEU A 203 -16.26 13.27 -3.22
C LEU A 203 -17.33 13.47 -4.30
N LEU A 204 -17.06 13.01 -5.54
CA LEU A 204 -18.03 13.03 -6.63
C LEU A 204 -19.28 12.22 -6.31
N GLU A 205 -19.13 11.06 -5.67
CA GLU A 205 -20.27 10.25 -5.23
C GLU A 205 -21.10 10.95 -4.15
N LEU A 206 -20.45 11.61 -3.18
CA LEU A 206 -21.13 12.42 -2.16
C LEU A 206 -21.81 13.65 -2.75
N LEU A 207 -21.22 14.27 -3.78
CA LEU A 207 -21.81 15.38 -4.53
C LEU A 207 -23.07 14.94 -5.29
N ASN A 208 -22.98 13.84 -6.03
CA ASN A 208 -24.13 13.26 -6.75
C ASN A 208 -25.27 12.88 -5.80
N SER A 209 -24.93 12.47 -4.56
CA SER A 209 -25.89 12.15 -3.52
C SER A 209 -26.37 13.37 -2.72
N SER A 210 -25.91 14.59 -3.04
CA SER A 210 -26.18 15.83 -2.29
C SER A 210 -25.82 15.77 -0.79
N LYS A 211 -24.81 14.96 -0.42
CA LYS A 211 -24.39 14.74 0.98
C LYS A 211 -23.08 15.41 1.37
N ILE A 212 -22.47 16.21 0.49
CA ILE A 212 -21.19 16.88 0.78
C ILE A 212 -21.25 17.79 2.02
N GLN A 213 -22.39 18.43 2.26
CA GLN A 213 -22.61 19.32 3.42
C GLN A 213 -22.59 18.56 4.76
N LYS A 214 -22.75 17.23 4.73
CA LYS A 214 -22.72 16.38 5.92
C LYS A 214 -21.31 15.99 6.35
N ILE A 215 -20.27 16.36 5.59
CA ILE A 215 -18.87 16.12 5.96
C ILE A 215 -18.52 17.02 7.15
N PRO A 216 -18.24 16.46 8.36
CA PRO A 216 -17.87 17.26 9.51
C PRO A 216 -16.53 17.98 9.29
N PHE A 217 -16.41 19.19 9.85
CA PHE A 217 -15.18 20.00 9.80
C PHE A 217 -13.90 19.24 10.19
N LYS A 218 -14.00 18.32 11.15
CA LYS A 218 -12.88 17.47 11.59
C LYS A 218 -12.26 16.63 10.46
N ILE A 219 -13.06 16.17 9.50
CA ILE A 219 -12.53 15.43 8.33
C ILE A 219 -11.72 16.36 7.43
N TRP A 220 -12.18 17.61 7.24
CA TRP A 220 -11.42 18.61 6.48
C TRP A 220 -10.05 18.90 7.11
N LEU A 221 -9.96 18.95 8.45
CA LEU A 221 -8.67 19.08 9.15
C LEU A 221 -7.72 17.89 8.86
N ILE A 222 -8.25 16.67 8.82
CA ILE A 222 -7.47 15.47 8.49
C ILE A 222 -6.97 15.55 7.04
N LEU A 223 -7.81 15.98 6.09
CA LEU A 223 -7.45 16.13 4.68
C LEU A 223 -6.40 17.25 4.47
N ILE A 224 -6.53 18.38 5.17
CA ILE A 224 -5.51 19.44 5.17
C ILE A 224 -4.19 18.91 5.73
N SER A 225 -4.23 18.09 6.78
CA SER A 225 -3.03 17.47 7.36
C SER A 225 -2.35 16.52 6.37
N PHE A 226 -3.13 15.76 5.60
CA PHE A 226 -2.59 14.97 4.48
C PHE A 226 -1.88 15.85 3.45
N LEU A 227 -2.48 16.97 3.03
CA LEU A 227 -1.87 17.93 2.09
C LEU A 227 -0.60 18.58 2.63
N ILE A 228 -0.52 18.84 3.94
CA ILE A 228 0.72 19.28 4.59
C ILE A 228 1.81 18.21 4.43
N GLY A 229 1.49 16.94 4.67
CA GLY A 229 2.40 15.82 4.42
C GLY A 229 2.86 15.74 2.96
N VAL A 230 1.93 15.90 2.01
CA VAL A 230 2.26 15.94 0.57
C VAL A 230 3.21 17.09 0.24
N THR A 231 2.98 18.26 0.83
CA THR A 231 3.86 19.43 0.66
C THR A 231 5.27 19.16 1.20
N ILE A 232 5.38 18.55 2.39
CA ILE A 232 6.68 18.12 2.97
C ILE A 232 7.39 17.14 2.02
N PHE A 233 6.64 16.18 1.45
CA PHE A 233 7.20 15.23 0.50
C PHE A 233 7.71 15.91 -0.77
N LEU A 234 6.89 16.75 -1.42
CA LEU A 234 7.23 17.36 -2.70
C LEU A 234 8.37 18.37 -2.58
N LEU A 235 8.40 19.16 -1.51
CA LEU A 235 9.40 20.20 -1.29
C LEU A 235 10.69 19.70 -0.64
N SER A 236 10.87 18.39 -0.48
CA SER A 236 12.08 17.85 0.12
C SER A 236 13.32 18.16 -0.74
N PRO A 237 14.43 18.66 -0.16
CA PRO A 237 15.67 18.92 -0.89
C PRO A 237 16.22 17.70 -1.62
N GLY A 238 16.11 16.51 -1.03
CA GLY A 238 16.60 15.27 -1.64
C GLY A 238 15.93 14.93 -2.97
N ASN A 239 14.65 15.31 -3.17
CA ASN A 239 14.00 15.13 -4.45
C ASN A 239 14.60 16.02 -5.55
N PHE A 240 15.04 17.24 -5.20
CA PHE A 240 15.68 18.14 -6.16
C PHE A 240 17.10 17.66 -6.52
N VAL A 241 17.87 17.19 -5.54
CA VAL A 241 19.19 16.56 -5.78
C VAL A 241 19.07 15.37 -6.76
N ARG A 242 18.00 14.57 -6.63
CA ARG A 242 17.72 13.50 -7.59
C ARG A 242 17.31 14.02 -8.96
N ALA A 243 16.50 15.07 -9.00
CA ALA A 243 16.06 15.70 -10.24
C ALA A 243 17.23 16.25 -11.07
N GLU A 244 18.25 16.82 -10.42
CA GLU A 244 19.47 17.30 -11.08
C GLU A 244 20.23 16.19 -11.82
N ASN A 245 20.16 14.95 -11.33
CA ASN A 245 20.80 13.79 -11.95
C ASN A 245 19.91 13.08 -12.99
N ALA A 246 18.72 13.61 -13.28
CA ALA A 246 17.82 13.02 -14.27
C ALA A 246 18.24 13.37 -15.70
N ILE A 247 18.29 12.37 -16.57
CA ILE A 247 18.52 12.58 -18.00
C ILE A 247 17.22 13.03 -18.65
N GLU A 248 17.20 14.21 -19.28
CA GLU A 248 16.04 14.65 -20.06
C GLU A 248 15.83 13.73 -21.29
N LEU A 249 14.61 13.22 -21.45
CA LEU A 249 14.23 12.39 -22.59
C LEU A 249 13.22 13.12 -23.49
N PRO A 250 13.32 12.96 -24.81
CA PRO A 250 12.26 13.40 -25.72
C PRO A 250 10.92 12.76 -25.37
N PHE A 251 9.82 13.49 -25.55
CA PHE A 251 8.47 13.07 -25.16
C PHE A 251 8.10 11.66 -25.63
N PHE A 252 8.33 11.32 -26.90
CA PHE A 252 7.98 9.99 -27.43
C PHE A 252 8.85 8.85 -26.85
N SER A 253 10.13 9.12 -26.56
CA SER A 253 10.99 8.16 -25.86
C SER A 253 10.52 7.96 -24.42
N ASN A 254 10.10 9.03 -23.74
CA ASN A 254 9.58 8.97 -22.40
C ASN A 254 8.24 8.19 -22.35
N LEU A 255 7.33 8.49 -23.28
CA LEU A 255 6.03 7.82 -23.41
C LEU A 255 6.19 6.32 -23.71
N SER A 256 7.10 5.94 -24.62
CA SER A 256 7.34 4.52 -24.92
C SER A 256 7.92 3.77 -23.73
N ARG A 257 8.88 4.35 -22.98
CA ARG A 257 9.38 3.77 -21.72
C ARG A 257 8.28 3.64 -20.68
N PHE A 258 7.42 4.64 -20.55
CA PHE A 258 6.28 4.59 -19.64
C PHE A 258 5.29 3.48 -20.01
N ILE A 259 4.95 3.34 -21.29
CA ILE A 259 4.09 2.27 -21.78
C ILE A 259 4.73 0.90 -21.49
N LEU A 260 6.01 0.72 -21.80
CA LEU A 260 6.73 -0.53 -21.52
C LEU A 260 6.79 -0.83 -20.03
N PHE A 261 7.02 0.17 -19.18
CA PHE A 261 6.99 0.03 -17.73
C PHE A 261 5.61 -0.40 -17.22
N MET A 262 4.53 0.22 -17.71
CA MET A 262 3.16 -0.18 -17.43
C MET A 262 2.89 -1.63 -17.82
N PHE A 263 3.30 -2.03 -19.03
CA PHE A 263 3.18 -3.41 -19.49
C PHE A 263 4.08 -4.36 -18.69
N GLY A 264 5.26 -3.93 -18.26
CA GLY A 264 6.15 -4.69 -17.38
C GLY A 264 5.49 -4.96 -16.02
N ALA A 265 4.92 -3.92 -15.41
CA ALA A 265 4.27 -3.99 -14.10
C ALA A 265 3.03 -4.92 -14.08
N TYR A 266 2.22 -4.93 -15.15
CA TYR A 266 1.00 -5.75 -15.22
C TYR A 266 1.16 -7.09 -15.98
N PHE A 267 2.07 -7.17 -16.96
CA PHE A 267 2.12 -8.26 -17.94
C PHE A 267 3.50 -8.90 -18.09
N SER A 268 4.49 -8.57 -17.25
CA SER A 268 5.84 -9.15 -17.34
C SER A 268 6.57 -8.85 -18.66
N ALA A 269 6.16 -7.85 -19.43
CA ALA A 269 6.88 -7.45 -20.63
C ALA A 269 8.20 -6.76 -20.25
N GLY A 270 9.28 -7.54 -20.06
CA GLY A 270 10.64 -7.05 -19.88
C GLY A 270 11.19 -7.01 -18.45
N VAL A 271 10.43 -7.39 -17.41
CA VAL A 271 10.90 -7.33 -16.00
C VAL A 271 10.47 -8.58 -15.21
N GLY A 272 11.10 -9.73 -15.48
CA GLY A 272 10.90 -10.98 -14.72
C GLY A 272 9.45 -11.51 -14.70
N SER A 273 9.22 -12.64 -14.04
CA SER A 273 7.94 -13.38 -14.02
C SER A 273 6.80 -12.74 -13.19
N VAL A 274 6.84 -11.43 -12.98
CA VAL A 274 6.01 -10.63 -12.06
C VAL A 274 4.52 -10.53 -12.44
N GLY A 275 4.17 -10.39 -13.72
CA GLY A 275 2.79 -10.31 -14.20
C GLY A 275 2.07 -11.66 -14.26
N SER A 276 2.80 -12.78 -14.34
CA SER A 276 2.20 -14.12 -14.46
C SER A 276 1.27 -14.46 -13.28
N THR A 277 1.59 -13.96 -12.08
CA THR A 277 0.84 -14.26 -10.88
C THR A 277 -0.44 -13.41 -10.73
N LEU A 278 -0.45 -12.18 -11.23
CA LEU A 278 -1.65 -11.33 -11.32
C LEU A 278 -2.67 -11.94 -12.30
N TRP A 279 -2.20 -12.43 -13.45
CA TRP A 279 -3.04 -13.15 -14.41
C TRP A 279 -3.53 -14.48 -13.87
N LEU A 280 -2.68 -15.28 -13.21
CA LEU A 280 -3.11 -16.49 -12.50
C LEU A 280 -4.18 -16.19 -11.43
N GLY A 281 -4.02 -15.13 -10.64
CA GLY A 281 -5.00 -14.69 -9.65
C GLY A 281 -6.34 -14.27 -10.28
N LEU A 282 -6.31 -13.48 -11.36
CA LEU A 282 -7.50 -13.12 -12.13
C LEU A 282 -8.17 -14.34 -12.76
N LEU A 283 -7.39 -15.27 -13.30
CA LEU A 283 -7.88 -16.50 -13.92
C LEU A 283 -8.53 -17.40 -12.87
N VAL A 284 -7.94 -17.53 -11.67
CA VAL A 284 -8.54 -18.20 -10.51
C VAL A 284 -9.85 -17.53 -10.10
N ILE A 285 -9.93 -16.20 -10.03
CA ILE A 285 -11.19 -15.47 -9.73
C ILE A 285 -12.26 -15.75 -10.80
N LEU A 286 -11.90 -15.69 -12.08
CA LEU A 286 -12.80 -15.96 -13.19
C LEU A 286 -13.30 -17.41 -13.18
N LEU A 287 -12.45 -18.37 -12.79
CA LEU A 287 -12.79 -19.79 -12.68
C LEU A 287 -13.63 -20.12 -11.45
N ILE A 288 -13.50 -19.37 -10.34
CA ILE A 288 -14.21 -19.65 -9.07
C ILE A 288 -15.63 -19.06 -9.02
N ASN A 289 -15.95 -18.10 -9.89
CA ASN A 289 -17.28 -17.55 -10.18
C ASN A 289 -18.26 -17.42 -8.98
N PRO A 290 -18.45 -16.19 -8.50
CA PRO A 290 -19.80 -15.64 -8.43
C PRO A 290 -19.84 -14.23 -9.01
N LEU A 291 -19.49 -14.06 -10.29
CA LEU A 291 -19.71 -12.82 -11.04
C LEU A 291 -21.19 -12.66 -11.48
N LYS A 292 -22.06 -13.60 -11.10
CA LYS A 292 -23.42 -13.67 -11.64
C LYS A 292 -24.44 -12.73 -10.98
N ASP A 293 -24.17 -12.16 -9.82
CA ASP A 293 -25.18 -11.37 -9.08
C ASP A 293 -24.64 -10.02 -8.56
N ASN A 294 -24.76 -8.97 -9.40
CA ASN A 294 -25.03 -7.55 -9.07
C ASN A 294 -24.20 -6.56 -9.91
N LEU A 295 -24.79 -6.09 -11.02
CA LEU A 295 -24.25 -5.00 -11.85
C LEU A 295 -23.95 -3.70 -11.06
N GLY A 296 -24.67 -3.45 -9.96
CA GLY A 296 -24.43 -2.30 -9.08
C GLY A 296 -23.07 -2.34 -8.35
N LYS A 297 -22.52 -3.54 -8.08
CA LYS A 297 -21.22 -3.71 -7.42
C LYS A 297 -20.02 -3.52 -8.35
N HIS A 298 -20.23 -3.55 -9.67
CA HIS A 298 -19.15 -3.34 -10.64
C HIS A 298 -18.64 -1.90 -10.68
N LYS A 299 -19.45 -0.91 -10.27
CA LYS A 299 -19.01 0.50 -10.23
C LYS A 299 -17.84 0.69 -9.26
N ASP A 300 -17.89 0.09 -8.08
CA ASP A 300 -16.81 0.19 -7.10
C ASP A 300 -15.56 -0.56 -7.56
N SER A 301 -15.72 -1.77 -8.13
CA SER A 301 -14.60 -2.51 -8.72
C SER A 301 -13.93 -1.73 -9.87
N PHE A 302 -14.72 -1.02 -10.69
CA PHE A 302 -14.21 -0.17 -11.75
C PHE A 302 -13.46 1.05 -11.21
N ILE A 303 -13.94 1.67 -10.13
CA ILE A 303 -13.23 2.75 -9.42
C ILE A 303 -11.85 2.27 -8.96
N TRP A 304 -11.76 1.08 -8.35
CA TRP A 304 -10.48 0.52 -7.90
C TRP A 304 -9.55 0.17 -9.05
N LEU A 305 -10.07 -0.39 -10.15
CA LEU A 305 -9.28 -0.65 -11.36
C LEU A 305 -8.75 0.64 -11.98
N LEU A 306 -9.60 1.65 -12.12
CA LEU A 306 -9.22 2.95 -12.66
C LEU A 306 -8.19 3.64 -11.76
N ALA A 307 -8.40 3.64 -10.44
CA ALA A 307 -7.44 4.18 -9.49
C ALA A 307 -6.08 3.45 -9.56
N SER A 308 -6.09 2.13 -9.74
CA SER A 308 -4.87 1.34 -9.93
C SER A 308 -4.11 1.75 -11.19
N LEU A 309 -4.78 1.87 -12.34
CA LEU A 309 -4.15 2.31 -13.59
C LEU A 309 -3.65 3.76 -13.50
N LEU A 310 -4.47 4.65 -12.94
CA LEU A 310 -4.14 6.05 -12.74
C LEU A 310 -2.99 6.23 -11.73
N SER A 311 -2.79 5.31 -10.79
CA SER A 311 -1.68 5.39 -9.82
C SER A 311 -0.30 5.49 -10.47
N PHE A 312 -0.17 5.05 -11.72
CA PHE A 312 1.09 5.09 -12.46
C PHE A 312 1.33 6.39 -13.23
N LEU A 313 0.30 7.20 -13.46
CA LEU A 313 0.41 8.48 -14.20
C LEU A 313 1.54 9.39 -13.69
N PRO A 314 1.83 9.47 -12.37
CA PRO A 314 2.95 10.26 -11.87
C PRO A 314 4.34 9.78 -12.34
N PHE A 315 4.47 8.52 -12.79
CA PHE A 315 5.71 8.01 -13.39
C PHE A 315 5.91 8.46 -14.83
N LEU A 316 4.89 8.98 -15.53
CA LEU A 316 5.06 9.46 -16.90
C LEU A 316 6.14 10.56 -16.98
N PRO A 317 6.12 11.64 -16.19
CA PRO A 317 7.22 12.61 -16.19
C PRO A 317 8.49 12.11 -15.46
N LEU A 318 8.41 11.01 -14.72
CA LEU A 318 9.47 10.54 -13.82
C LEU A 318 10.00 9.14 -14.19
N ILE A 319 9.84 8.70 -15.45
CA ILE A 319 10.14 7.31 -15.82
C ILE A 319 11.61 6.95 -15.62
N ASN A 320 12.49 7.96 -15.71
CA ASN A 320 13.92 7.83 -15.46
C ASN A 320 14.24 7.41 -14.03
N PHE A 321 13.30 7.60 -13.10
CA PHE A 321 13.41 7.16 -11.71
C PHE A 321 12.63 5.88 -11.42
N ALA A 322 11.88 5.38 -12.40
CA ALA A 322 11.03 4.21 -12.26
C ALA A 322 11.75 2.89 -12.60
N ALA A 323 12.95 2.96 -13.19
CA ALA A 323 13.74 1.81 -13.62
C ALA A 323 15.25 2.00 -13.33
N PRO A 324 15.97 0.95 -12.91
CA PRO A 324 17.32 0.68 -13.41
C PRO A 324 17.31 0.29 -14.90
#